data_AF-A0A7C5F5Q9-F1
#
_entry.id   AF-A0A7C5F5Q9-F1
#
_cell.length_a   1.000
_cell.length_b   1.000
_cell.length_c   1.000
_cell.angle_alpha   90.00
_cell.angle_beta   90.00
_cell.angle_gamma   90.00
#
_symmetry.space_group_name_H-M   'P 1'
#
loop_
_entity.id
_entity.type
_entity.pdbx_description
1 polymer ?
#
loop_
_entity_poly.entity_id
_entity_poly.type
_entity_poly.pdbx_seq_one_letter_code
_entity_poly.pdbx_strand_id
1 'polypeptide(L)'
;MAVVQGIKEKVHLPIYDCLRVKPEEQLGKEERSNTWKFFVDVQGKTKLETNLQAASLLPHYNTFEARAMRVVISDLPPKYPDEGEPIELEEMEVYDDAEPPVLQNETATVTLSIARAMELLQEARESDEGEAEIDADDEDVELSAANANASTVVLPLKDLESALEDSKEGPPLEQIRPNDGAGTLVGKVVYNTVTSLYVGEKVMIEMPTWFFPGGAGPYSETGKFTTHGEPSPISTFKFAEPIYIDKNQNFRVEMEIPDSDVLKEIQRIYGPLFIWVVLDGFMTRDVQ
;
A
#
# COMPACT_ATOMS: atom_id res chain seq x y z
N MET A 1 -2.13 55.18 -17.26
CA MET A 1 -1.68 53.82 -17.55
C MET A 1 -2.84 53.07 -18.15
N ALA A 2 -2.68 52.45 -19.33
CA ALA A 2 -3.70 51.58 -19.89
C ALA A 2 -3.74 50.31 -19.05
N VAL A 3 -4.89 50.06 -18.43
CA VAL A 3 -5.16 48.83 -17.69
C VAL A 3 -5.31 47.72 -18.72
N VAL A 4 -4.43 46.72 -18.70
CA VAL A 4 -4.39 45.67 -19.71
C VAL A 4 -5.47 44.65 -19.38
N GLN A 5 -6.71 44.93 -19.79
CA GLN A 5 -7.84 44.04 -19.61
C GLN A 5 -7.77 42.87 -20.60
N GLY A 6 -8.02 41.65 -20.12
CA GLY A 6 -8.15 40.44 -20.95
C GLY A 6 -6.94 39.51 -20.99
N ILE A 7 -5.88 39.78 -20.23
CA ILE A 7 -4.77 38.84 -20.05
C ILE A 7 -5.13 37.86 -18.91
N LYS A 8 -5.04 36.55 -19.20
CA LYS A 8 -5.14 35.50 -18.19
C LYS A 8 -3.75 34.98 -17.85
N GLU A 9 -3.39 35.06 -16.57
CA GLU A 9 -2.20 34.41 -16.04
C GLU A 9 -2.52 32.94 -15.76
N LYS A 10 -1.66 32.03 -16.24
CA LYS A 10 -1.75 30.59 -15.97
C LYS A 10 -0.49 30.15 -15.26
N VAL A 11 -0.64 29.56 -14.08
CA VAL A 11 0.46 28.95 -13.33
C VAL A 11 0.24 27.45 -13.28
N HIS A 12 1.24 26.70 -13.74
CA HIS A 12 1.25 25.25 -13.61
C HIS A 12 1.43 24.89 -12.13
N LEU A 13 0.45 24.19 -11.56
CA LEU A 13 0.47 23.84 -10.14
C LEU A 13 -0.23 22.49 -9.95
N PRO A 14 0.50 21.37 -9.87
CA PRO A 14 -0.08 20.09 -9.51
C PRO A 14 -0.51 20.13 -8.03
N ILE A 15 -1.69 19.59 -7.75
CA ILE A 15 -2.18 19.39 -6.38
C ILE A 15 -2.22 17.90 -6.08
N TYR A 16 -2.00 17.52 -4.83
CA TYR A 16 -2.00 16.12 -4.41
C TYR A 16 -2.62 15.94 -3.03
N ASP A 17 -3.13 14.75 -2.80
CA ASP A 17 -3.59 14.27 -1.49
C ASP A 17 -3.12 12.81 -1.32
N CYS A 18 -3.02 12.35 -0.08
CA CYS A 18 -2.37 11.10 0.27
C CYS A 18 -3.18 10.31 1.31
N LEU A 19 -3.45 9.06 1.00
CA LEU A 19 -3.77 8.05 2.01
C LEU A 19 -2.45 7.47 2.52
N ARG A 20 -2.30 7.35 3.84
CA ARG A 20 -1.08 6.85 4.49
C ARG A 20 -1.42 5.74 5.46
N VAL A 21 -0.73 4.61 5.33
CA VAL A 21 -0.67 3.54 6.33
C VAL A 21 0.65 3.65 7.06
N LYS A 22 0.63 3.69 8.40
CA LYS A 22 1.86 3.76 9.19
C LYS A 22 2.57 2.39 9.22
N PRO A 23 3.87 2.35 9.53
CA PRO A 23 4.53 1.10 9.90
C PRO A 23 3.73 0.32 10.95
N GLU A 24 3.77 -1.02 10.89
CA GLU A 24 3.15 -1.93 11.88
C GLU A 24 1.61 -1.85 11.97
N GLU A 25 0.99 -0.99 11.16
CA GLU A 25 -0.46 -0.86 11.05
C GLU A 25 -0.94 -1.45 9.71
N GLN A 26 -2.11 -2.10 9.76
CA GLN A 26 -2.82 -2.56 8.57
C GLN A 26 -3.67 -1.42 7.98
N LEU A 27 -3.83 -1.43 6.66
CA LEU A 27 -4.68 -0.47 5.95
C LEU A 27 -6.11 -0.43 6.49
N GLY A 28 -6.69 -1.58 6.87
CA GLY A 28 -8.03 -1.66 7.45
C GLY A 28 -8.20 -0.98 8.82
N LYS A 29 -7.09 -0.65 9.51
CA LYS A 29 -7.15 0.17 10.74
C LYS A 29 -7.36 1.65 10.42
N GLU A 30 -6.73 2.14 9.36
CA GLU A 30 -6.79 3.54 8.92
C GLU A 30 -8.00 3.82 8.02
N GLU A 31 -8.34 2.90 7.10
CA GLU A 31 -9.42 3.07 6.14
C GLU A 31 -10.29 1.81 6.02
N ARG A 32 -11.46 1.87 6.66
CA ARG A 32 -12.45 0.77 6.69
C ARG A 32 -13.43 0.84 5.53
N SER A 33 -13.54 2.00 4.88
CA SER A 33 -14.41 2.21 3.74
C SER A 33 -13.90 1.44 2.53
N ASN A 34 -14.83 0.92 1.73
CA ASN A 34 -14.52 0.43 0.39
C ASN A 34 -14.26 1.60 -0.59
N THR A 35 -14.58 2.83 -0.20
CA THR A 35 -14.35 4.04 -0.99
C THR A 35 -13.38 4.95 -0.24
N TRP A 36 -12.17 5.08 -0.76
CA TRP A 36 -11.13 5.98 -0.25
C TRP A 36 -11.32 7.35 -0.86
N LYS A 37 -11.40 8.38 -0.02
CA LYS A 37 -11.74 9.73 -0.47
C LYS A 37 -10.55 10.66 -0.31
N PHE A 38 -10.23 11.36 -1.40
CA PHE A 38 -9.16 12.33 -1.51
C PHE A 38 -9.78 13.70 -1.78
N PHE A 39 -9.13 14.76 -1.29
CA PHE A 39 -9.57 16.14 -1.41
C PHE A 39 -10.94 16.40 -0.75
N VAL A 40 -11.25 15.71 0.38
CA VAL A 40 -12.50 15.90 1.15
C VAL A 40 -12.36 16.90 2.29
N ASP A 41 -13.47 17.58 2.62
CA ASP A 41 -13.57 18.52 3.76
C ASP A 41 -13.57 17.78 5.10
N VAL A 42 -12.60 18.05 5.97
CA VAL A 42 -12.50 17.39 7.28
C VAL A 42 -13.09 18.29 8.36
N GLN A 43 -14.25 17.90 8.89
CA GLN A 43 -14.90 18.55 10.03
C GLN A 43 -14.06 18.38 11.31
N GLY A 44 -13.14 19.33 11.57
CA GLY A 44 -12.31 19.31 12.78
C GLY A 44 -11.22 20.39 12.91
N LYS A 45 -10.95 21.14 11.83
CA LYS A 45 -9.98 22.24 11.66
C LYS A 45 -8.53 21.80 11.40
N THR A 46 -7.70 22.57 10.70
CA THR A 46 -7.88 23.87 10.02
C THR A 46 -7.63 23.69 8.54
N LYS A 47 -8.28 24.51 7.70
CA LYS A 47 -7.86 24.78 6.32
C LYS A 47 -6.34 24.78 6.19
N LEU A 48 -5.80 23.66 5.80
CA LEU A 48 -4.60 23.65 5.01
C LEU A 48 -5.09 23.14 3.67
N GLU A 49 -5.02 24.03 2.69
CA GLU A 49 -4.40 23.62 1.43
C GLU A 49 -5.27 22.90 0.39
N THR A 50 -6.32 22.17 0.74
CA THR A 50 -7.18 21.46 -0.24
C THR A 50 -8.62 21.96 -0.14
N ASN A 51 -8.95 23.09 -0.77
CA ASN A 51 -9.53 23.11 -2.11
C ASN A 51 -9.17 24.41 -2.87
N LEU A 52 -7.87 24.77 -2.96
CA LEU A 52 -7.30 26.05 -3.50
C LEU A 52 -6.94 27.12 -2.45
N GLN A 53 -7.12 26.86 -1.14
CA GLN A 53 -6.82 27.83 -0.07
C GLN A 53 -5.41 27.73 0.55
N ALA A 54 -4.49 26.93 -0.02
CA ALA A 54 -3.04 27.21 0.06
C ALA A 54 -2.69 28.61 -0.52
N ALA A 55 -3.68 29.34 -1.03
CA ALA A 55 -3.68 30.75 -1.37
C ALA A 55 -3.49 31.72 -0.17
N SER A 56 -2.73 31.38 0.87
CA SER A 56 -1.97 32.44 1.56
C SER A 56 -0.89 33.02 0.63
N LEU A 57 -0.52 32.27 -0.41
CA LEU A 57 0.38 32.72 -1.47
C LEU A 57 -0.33 33.41 -2.66
N LEU A 58 -1.62 33.11 -2.94
CA LEU A 58 -2.25 33.47 -4.23
C LEU A 58 -3.79 33.73 -4.18
N PRO A 59 -4.30 34.70 -3.41
CA PRO A 59 -5.73 35.00 -3.24
C PRO A 59 -6.47 35.51 -4.50
N HIS A 60 -5.80 35.54 -5.66
CA HIS A 60 -6.32 36.16 -6.88
C HIS A 60 -6.69 35.16 -7.99
N TYR A 61 -6.50 33.85 -7.78
CA TYR A 61 -6.83 32.84 -8.78
C TYR A 61 -8.29 32.39 -8.64
N ASN A 62 -8.95 32.20 -9.77
CA ASN A 62 -10.40 31.99 -9.82
C ASN A 62 -10.78 30.55 -10.18
N THR A 63 -9.94 29.83 -10.91
CA THR A 63 -10.29 28.52 -11.47
C THR A 63 -9.05 27.63 -11.57
N PHE A 64 -9.22 26.35 -11.19
CA PHE A 64 -8.25 25.29 -11.47
C PHE A 64 -8.65 24.52 -12.72
N GLU A 65 -7.71 24.36 -13.63
CA GLU A 65 -7.86 23.64 -14.88
C GLU A 65 -7.12 22.30 -14.76
N ALA A 66 -7.82 21.26 -14.32
CA ALA A 66 -7.27 19.91 -14.23
C ALA A 66 -7.13 19.31 -15.63
N ARG A 67 -5.94 18.83 -15.97
CA ARG A 67 -5.59 18.30 -17.30
C ARG A 67 -5.13 16.86 -17.29
N ALA A 68 -4.64 16.37 -16.15
CA ALA A 68 -4.25 14.99 -15.99
C ALA A 68 -4.46 14.56 -14.55
N MET A 69 -4.60 13.25 -14.35
CA MET A 69 -4.69 12.63 -13.05
C MET A 69 -3.76 11.42 -13.01
N ARG A 70 -3.09 11.23 -11.88
CA ARG A 70 -2.30 10.04 -11.60
C ARG A 70 -2.51 9.56 -10.17
N VAL A 71 -2.37 8.26 -10.01
CA VAL A 71 -2.31 7.54 -8.76
C VAL A 71 -0.90 7.00 -8.61
N VAL A 72 -0.21 7.39 -7.55
CA VAL A 72 1.13 6.92 -7.21
C VAL A 72 1.02 6.08 -5.96
N ILE A 73 1.54 4.85 -5.99
CA ILE A 73 1.60 3.97 -4.83
C ILE A 73 3.07 3.77 -4.48
N SER A 74 3.43 3.92 -3.21
CA SER A 74 4.80 3.70 -2.74
C SER A 74 5.16 2.22 -2.75
N ASP A 75 6.38 1.92 -3.15
CA ASP A 75 6.99 0.59 -3.08
C ASP A 75 7.98 0.51 -1.90
N LEU A 76 7.48 0.84 -0.70
CA LEU A 76 8.30 0.77 0.51
C LEU A 76 8.16 -0.62 1.13
N PRO A 77 9.24 -1.18 1.71
CA PRO A 77 9.16 -2.46 2.39
C PRO A 77 8.22 -2.35 3.60
N PRO A 78 7.30 -3.30 3.78
CA PRO A 78 6.39 -3.31 4.92
C PRO A 78 7.14 -3.53 6.24
N LYS A 79 6.50 -3.13 7.34
CA LYS A 79 6.95 -3.37 8.70
C LYS A 79 5.81 -4.02 9.48
N TYR A 80 6.15 -5.07 10.20
CA TYR A 80 5.21 -5.90 10.94
C TYR A 80 5.37 -5.67 12.44
N PRO A 81 4.28 -5.76 13.22
CA PRO A 81 4.33 -5.56 14.65
C PRO A 81 4.95 -6.79 15.35
N ASP A 82 5.73 -6.51 16.39
CA ASP A 82 6.25 -7.52 17.32
C ASP A 82 5.18 -8.00 18.32
N GLU A 83 4.15 -7.18 18.55
CA GLU A 83 3.02 -7.48 19.43
C GLU A 83 1.73 -7.68 18.61
N GLY A 84 0.97 -8.74 18.88
CA GLY A 84 -0.26 -9.02 18.13
C GLY A 84 -0.91 -10.36 18.48
N GLU A 85 -1.87 -10.79 17.66
CA GLU A 85 -2.37 -12.17 17.71
C GLU A 85 -1.23 -13.10 17.28
N PRO A 86 -0.80 -14.04 18.15
CA PRO A 86 0.32 -14.91 17.82
C PRO A 86 -0.05 -15.87 16.70
N ILE A 87 0.95 -16.25 15.92
CA ILE A 87 0.87 -17.29 14.91
C ILE A 87 1.32 -18.58 15.58
N GLU A 88 0.40 -19.54 15.69
CA GLU A 88 0.69 -20.85 16.27
C GLU A 88 1.00 -21.85 15.14
N LEU A 89 2.16 -22.49 15.25
CA LEU A 89 2.62 -23.59 14.40
C LEU A 89 2.63 -24.86 15.26
N GLU A 90 1.76 -25.81 14.93
CA GLU A 90 1.65 -27.07 15.66
C GLU A 90 2.43 -28.19 14.95
N GLU A 91 2.86 -29.17 15.75
CA GLU A 91 3.47 -30.41 15.25
C GLU A 91 4.81 -30.22 14.51
N MET A 92 5.61 -29.21 14.88
CA MET A 92 6.90 -28.94 14.26
C MET A 92 7.95 -29.98 14.66
N GLU A 93 8.81 -30.37 13.71
CA GLU A 93 9.85 -31.38 13.92
C GLU A 93 11.01 -30.83 14.76
N VAL A 94 11.49 -31.65 15.70
CA VAL A 94 12.55 -31.29 16.65
C VAL A 94 13.79 -32.15 16.40
N TYR A 95 14.95 -31.50 16.34
CA TYR A 95 16.23 -32.13 16.06
C TYR A 95 17.23 -31.94 17.23
N ASP A 96 18.13 -32.91 17.38
CA ASP A 96 19.32 -32.83 18.23
C ASP A 96 20.54 -32.43 17.37
N ASP A 97 21.42 -31.57 17.91
CA ASP A 97 22.68 -31.09 17.32
C ASP A 97 23.76 -32.17 17.12
N ALA A 98 23.39 -33.46 17.16
CA ALA A 98 24.30 -34.54 16.82
C ALA A 98 24.76 -34.41 15.35
N GLU A 99 26.00 -34.81 15.03
CA GLU A 99 26.44 -34.98 13.64
C GLU A 99 26.40 -36.48 13.26
N PRO A 100 25.50 -36.92 12.36
CA PRO A 100 24.44 -36.17 11.66
C PRO A 100 23.22 -35.88 12.56
N PRO A 101 22.41 -34.84 12.23
CA PRO A 101 21.26 -34.45 13.02
C PRO A 101 20.28 -35.62 13.14
N VAL A 102 19.75 -35.82 14.34
CA VAL A 102 18.84 -36.93 14.64
C VAL A 102 17.46 -36.35 14.94
N LEU A 103 16.50 -36.67 14.08
CA LEU A 103 15.09 -36.36 14.31
C LEU A 103 14.63 -37.01 15.62
N GLN A 104 14.12 -36.20 16.54
CA GLN A 104 13.49 -36.70 17.76
C GLN A 104 12.03 -37.05 17.45
N ASN A 105 11.46 -38.06 18.11
CA ASN A 105 10.03 -38.39 18.00
C ASN A 105 9.18 -37.42 18.84
N GLU A 106 9.50 -36.13 18.75
CA GLU A 106 8.96 -35.06 19.57
C GLU A 106 8.49 -33.94 18.65
N THR A 107 7.41 -33.29 19.06
CA THR A 107 6.83 -32.18 18.33
C THR A 107 6.83 -30.93 19.20
N ALA A 108 7.06 -29.79 18.56
CA ALA A 108 6.97 -28.48 19.19
C ALA A 108 5.72 -27.74 18.72
N THR A 109 5.15 -26.94 19.61
CA THR A 109 4.24 -25.85 19.27
C THR A 109 5.04 -24.56 19.32
N VAL A 110 5.09 -23.82 18.22
CA VAL A 110 5.83 -22.56 18.14
C VAL A 110 4.84 -21.42 18.04
N THR A 111 4.98 -20.41 18.89
CA THR A 111 4.09 -19.27 19.00
C THR A 111 4.86 -18.01 18.62
N LEU A 112 4.65 -17.50 17.41
CA LEU A 112 5.45 -16.41 16.83
C LEU A 112 4.67 -15.11 16.72
N SER A 113 5.36 -13.98 16.87
CA SER A 113 4.84 -12.70 16.37
C SER A 113 4.85 -12.68 14.83
N ILE A 114 4.06 -11.79 14.22
CA ILE A 114 4.05 -11.63 12.75
C ILE A 114 5.43 -11.18 12.26
N ALA A 115 6.09 -10.27 12.97
CA ALA A 115 7.44 -9.84 12.64
C ALA A 115 8.42 -11.02 12.63
N ARG A 116 8.41 -11.83 13.70
CA ARG A 116 9.31 -12.99 13.82
C ARG A 116 9.01 -14.06 12.76
N ALA A 117 7.74 -14.35 12.49
CA ALA A 117 7.34 -15.28 11.44
C ALA A 117 7.78 -14.80 10.04
N MET A 118 7.71 -13.49 9.77
CA MET A 118 8.18 -12.92 8.49
C MET A 118 9.72 -12.95 8.35
N GLU A 119 10.46 -12.81 9.45
CA GLU A 119 11.92 -12.99 9.48
C GLU A 119 12.29 -14.44 9.16
N LEU A 120 11.69 -15.41 9.88
CA LEU A 120 11.91 -16.84 9.66
C LEU A 120 11.49 -17.26 8.24
N LEU A 121 10.41 -16.68 7.70
CA LEU A 121 10.01 -16.89 6.32
C LEU A 121 11.08 -16.43 5.32
N GLN A 122 11.74 -15.30 5.60
CA GLN A 122 12.83 -14.82 4.76
C GLN A 122 14.05 -15.74 4.87
N GLU A 123 14.42 -16.16 6.08
CA GLU A 123 15.51 -17.12 6.31
C GLU A 123 15.27 -18.44 5.56
N ALA A 124 14.05 -18.99 5.66
CA ALA A 124 13.66 -20.21 4.96
C ALA A 124 13.78 -20.09 3.43
N ARG A 125 13.55 -18.90 2.85
CA ARG A 125 13.71 -18.67 1.41
C ARG A 125 15.15 -18.51 0.95
N GLU A 126 16.01 -18.01 1.85
CA GLU A 126 17.43 -17.84 1.58
C GLU A 126 18.20 -19.17 1.80
N SER A 127 17.62 -20.11 2.56
CA SER A 127 18.09 -21.48 2.74
C SER A 127 17.94 -22.34 1.48
N ASP A 128 18.95 -23.19 1.21
CA ASP A 128 18.91 -24.16 0.11
C ASP A 128 17.85 -25.27 0.33
N GLU A 129 17.48 -25.51 1.59
CA GLU A 129 16.55 -26.58 1.99
C GLU A 129 15.09 -26.09 2.07
N GLY A 130 14.88 -24.77 2.07
CA GLY A 130 13.54 -24.19 2.18
C GLY A 130 13.00 -24.21 3.62
N GLU A 131 13.89 -24.13 4.60
CA GLU A 131 13.60 -24.30 6.02
C GLU A 131 14.30 -23.22 6.85
N ALA A 132 13.67 -22.80 7.93
CA ALA A 132 14.26 -21.94 8.96
C ALA A 132 14.41 -22.72 10.27
N GLU A 133 15.37 -22.32 11.09
CA GLU A 133 15.70 -22.98 12.35
C GLU A 133 15.43 -22.01 13.51
N ILE A 134 14.81 -22.50 14.57
CA ILE A 134 14.64 -21.77 15.83
C ILE A 134 15.17 -22.63 16.98
N ASP A 135 15.87 -22.00 17.93
CA ASP A 135 16.37 -22.70 19.11
C ASP A 135 15.21 -23.23 19.94
N ALA A 136 15.28 -24.47 20.41
CA ALA A 136 14.21 -25.08 21.21
C ALA A 136 14.06 -24.45 22.61
N ASP A 137 15.06 -23.70 23.06
CA ASP A 137 15.07 -22.92 24.29
C ASP A 137 14.56 -21.47 24.11
N ASP A 138 14.17 -21.09 22.88
CA ASP A 138 13.62 -19.76 22.58
C ASP A 138 12.28 -19.55 23.34
N GLU A 139 12.00 -18.31 23.73
CA GLU A 139 10.78 -17.95 24.46
C GLU A 139 9.50 -18.17 23.64
N ASP A 140 9.65 -18.22 22.31
CA ASP A 140 8.58 -18.47 21.35
C ASP A 140 8.26 -19.98 21.17
N VAL A 141 9.00 -20.90 21.81
CA VAL A 141 8.87 -22.35 21.60
C VAL A 141 8.31 -23.06 22.84
N GLU A 142 7.21 -23.79 22.66
CA GLU A 142 6.65 -24.71 23.66
C GLU A 142 6.81 -26.18 23.20
N LEU A 143 7.66 -26.94 23.90
CA LEU A 143 7.87 -28.36 23.61
C LEU A 143 6.75 -29.22 24.22
N SER A 144 6.10 -30.05 23.41
CA SER A 144 5.02 -30.94 23.87
C SER A 144 5.53 -32.18 24.63
N ALA A 145 6.82 -32.51 24.49
CA ALA A 145 7.50 -33.60 25.16
C ALA A 145 8.80 -33.11 25.83
N ALA A 146 8.98 -33.48 27.10
CA ALA A 146 10.01 -32.91 27.98
C ALA A 146 11.35 -33.64 27.89
N ASN A 147 11.99 -33.63 26.73
CA ASN A 147 13.33 -34.18 26.57
C ASN A 147 14.33 -33.02 26.49
N ALA A 148 15.13 -32.89 27.54
CA ALA A 148 15.98 -31.72 27.81
C ALA A 148 17.19 -31.57 26.87
N ASN A 149 17.20 -32.26 25.72
CA ASN A 149 18.30 -32.29 24.76
C ASN A 149 17.88 -31.86 23.35
N ALA A 150 16.63 -31.46 23.12
CA ALA A 150 16.25 -30.79 21.88
C ALA A 150 16.99 -29.46 21.78
N SER A 151 17.67 -29.22 20.66
CA SER A 151 18.41 -27.97 20.42
C SER A 151 17.70 -27.09 19.40
N THR A 152 17.09 -27.68 18.37
CA THR A 152 16.58 -26.92 17.22
C THR A 152 15.22 -27.44 16.76
N VAL A 153 14.32 -26.51 16.45
CA VAL A 153 13.03 -26.77 15.80
C VAL A 153 13.15 -26.28 14.36
N VAL A 154 12.77 -27.14 13.41
CA VAL A 154 12.82 -26.85 11.98
C VAL A 154 11.44 -26.39 11.50
N LEU A 155 11.41 -25.28 10.78
CA LEU A 155 10.22 -24.61 10.30
C LEU A 155 10.23 -24.60 8.76
N PRO A 156 9.50 -25.51 8.08
CA PRO A 156 9.41 -25.51 6.64
C PRO A 156 8.75 -24.24 6.10
N LEU A 157 9.25 -23.73 4.98
CA LEU A 157 8.74 -22.53 4.30
C LEU A 157 7.22 -22.59 4.11
N LYS A 158 6.71 -23.76 3.71
CA LYS A 158 5.30 -23.95 3.42
C LYS A 158 4.41 -23.79 4.65
N ASP A 159 4.89 -24.23 5.81
CA ASP A 159 4.13 -24.17 7.06
C ASP A 159 4.09 -22.74 7.58
N LEU A 160 5.22 -22.02 7.51
CA LEU A 160 5.29 -20.58 7.78
C LEU A 160 4.33 -19.77 6.89
N GLU A 161 4.31 -20.05 5.59
CA GLU A 161 3.39 -19.35 4.66
C GLU A 161 1.93 -19.66 4.95
N SER A 162 1.60 -20.92 5.24
CA SER A 162 0.23 -21.34 5.53
C SER A 162 -0.27 -20.70 6.82
N ALA A 163 0.57 -20.69 7.86
CA ALA A 163 0.24 -20.09 9.15
C ALA A 163 0.04 -18.56 9.05
N LEU A 164 0.87 -17.87 8.26
CA LEU A 164 0.68 -16.44 7.97
C LEU A 164 -0.58 -16.16 7.15
N GLU A 165 -0.90 -17.01 6.17
CA GLU A 165 -2.09 -16.85 5.32
C GLU A 165 -3.39 -17.02 6.13
N ASP A 166 -3.43 -18.05 6.98
CA ASP A 166 -4.56 -18.42 7.83
C ASP A 166 -4.75 -17.48 9.03
N SER A 167 -3.69 -16.78 9.45
CA SER A 167 -3.77 -15.80 10.53
C SER A 167 -4.67 -14.61 10.15
N LYS A 168 -5.56 -14.25 11.07
CA LYS A 168 -6.47 -13.12 10.89
C LYS A 168 -5.74 -11.78 10.77
N GLU A 169 -4.64 -11.61 11.50
CA GLU A 169 -3.77 -10.44 11.41
C GLU A 169 -2.63 -10.64 10.39
N GLY A 170 -2.52 -11.81 9.77
CA GLY A 170 -1.47 -12.09 8.81
C GLY A 170 -1.50 -11.15 7.59
N PRO A 171 -0.35 -10.85 6.99
CA PRO A 171 -0.27 -10.02 5.79
C PRO A 171 -0.92 -10.71 4.57
N PRO A 172 -1.27 -9.95 3.52
CA PRO A 172 -1.76 -10.54 2.27
C PRO A 172 -0.64 -11.29 1.54
N LEU A 173 -1.04 -12.21 0.65
CA LEU A 173 -0.12 -13.04 -0.13
C LEU A 173 0.93 -12.23 -0.90
N GLU A 174 0.62 -11.04 -1.38
CA GLU A 174 1.57 -10.18 -2.09
C GLU A 174 2.68 -9.63 -1.19
N GLN A 175 2.47 -9.59 0.13
CA GLN A 175 3.49 -9.25 1.12
C GLN A 175 4.19 -10.48 1.67
N ILE A 176 3.50 -11.63 1.75
CA ILE A 176 4.11 -12.91 2.11
C ILE A 176 5.05 -13.36 0.99
N ARG A 177 4.58 -13.42 -0.26
CA ARG A 177 5.27 -13.95 -1.45
C ARG A 177 5.51 -12.87 -2.51
N PRO A 178 6.38 -11.87 -2.25
CA PRO A 178 6.55 -10.75 -3.17
C PRO A 178 6.98 -11.18 -4.57
N ASN A 179 7.84 -12.21 -4.71
CA ASN A 179 8.44 -12.59 -6.01
C ASN A 179 7.89 -13.89 -6.65
N ASP A 180 6.81 -14.47 -6.14
CA ASP A 180 6.33 -15.82 -6.55
C ASP A 180 5.01 -15.79 -7.33
N GLY A 181 4.85 -14.82 -8.24
CA GLY A 181 3.66 -14.75 -9.10
C GLY A 181 2.36 -14.32 -8.39
N ALA A 182 2.40 -14.06 -7.08
CA ALA A 182 1.30 -13.43 -6.33
C ALA A 182 0.99 -12.00 -6.85
N GLY A 183 1.91 -11.42 -7.62
CA GLY A 183 1.81 -10.05 -8.14
C GLY A 183 2.32 -9.03 -7.12
N THR A 184 2.63 -7.83 -7.59
CA THR A 184 3.04 -6.76 -6.67
C THR A 184 1.83 -6.26 -5.89
N LEU A 185 2.07 -5.82 -4.66
CA LEU A 185 1.10 -5.07 -3.84
C LEU A 185 0.40 -3.95 -4.63
N VAL A 186 1.19 -3.25 -5.46
CA VAL A 186 0.71 -2.20 -6.35
C VAL A 186 -0.30 -2.74 -7.35
N GLY A 187 -0.03 -3.89 -7.96
CA GLY A 187 -0.95 -4.58 -8.86
C GLY A 187 -2.28 -4.90 -8.17
N LYS A 188 -2.22 -5.46 -6.94
CA LYS A 188 -3.41 -5.79 -6.15
C LYS A 188 -4.33 -4.59 -5.95
N VAL A 189 -3.77 -3.42 -5.60
CA VAL A 189 -4.58 -2.20 -5.44
C VAL A 189 -5.05 -1.64 -6.78
N VAL A 190 -4.16 -1.51 -7.77
CA VAL A 190 -4.43 -0.78 -9.03
C VAL A 190 -5.39 -1.53 -9.96
N TYR A 191 -5.36 -2.86 -9.97
CA TYR A 191 -6.25 -3.66 -10.83
C TYR A 191 -7.63 -3.92 -10.21
N ASN A 192 -7.78 -3.74 -8.90
CA ASN A 192 -9.04 -3.99 -8.19
C ASN A 192 -9.75 -2.73 -7.72
N THR A 193 -9.31 -1.56 -8.19
CA THR A 193 -9.91 -0.27 -7.85
C THR A 193 -10.43 0.49 -9.08
N VAL A 194 -11.47 1.28 -8.85
CA VAL A 194 -12.01 2.27 -9.80
C VAL A 194 -11.74 3.66 -9.22
N THR A 195 -11.15 4.54 -10.01
CA THR A 195 -10.89 5.93 -9.60
C THR A 195 -11.86 6.87 -10.32
N SER A 196 -12.53 7.71 -9.53
CA SER A 196 -13.53 8.66 -9.99
C SER A 196 -13.22 10.08 -9.52
N LEU A 197 -13.25 11.04 -10.44
CA LEU A 197 -13.13 12.47 -10.14
C LEU A 197 -14.51 13.12 -10.16
N TYR A 198 -14.91 13.70 -9.03
CA TYR A 198 -16.16 14.43 -8.86
C TYR A 198 -15.91 15.93 -8.78
N VAL A 199 -16.73 16.72 -9.46
CA VAL A 199 -16.83 18.17 -9.28
C VAL A 199 -18.26 18.51 -8.89
N GLY A 200 -18.44 19.02 -7.67
CA GLY A 200 -19.72 19.00 -6.96
C GLY A 200 -20.15 17.54 -6.72
N GLU A 201 -21.31 17.19 -7.26
CA GLU A 201 -21.83 15.81 -7.27
C GLU A 201 -21.78 15.15 -8.65
N LYS A 202 -21.17 15.82 -9.64
CA LYS A 202 -21.08 15.29 -11.00
C LYS A 202 -19.79 14.49 -11.16
N VAL A 203 -19.92 13.24 -11.59
CA VAL A 203 -18.80 12.43 -12.08
C VAL A 203 -18.26 13.07 -13.36
N MET A 204 -17.01 13.50 -13.32
CA MET A 204 -16.31 14.02 -14.49
C MET A 204 -15.53 12.93 -15.21
N ILE A 205 -14.95 12.01 -14.43
CA ILE A 205 -14.19 10.84 -14.90
C ILE A 205 -14.49 9.70 -13.95
N GLU A 206 -14.64 8.50 -14.51
CA GLU A 206 -14.70 7.23 -13.78
C GLU A 206 -14.06 6.18 -14.67
N MET A 207 -12.93 5.62 -14.22
CA MET A 207 -12.19 4.60 -14.94
C MET A 207 -11.47 3.67 -13.96
N PRO A 208 -11.13 2.43 -14.37
CA PRO A 208 -10.25 1.58 -13.60
C PRO A 208 -8.93 2.30 -13.25
N THR A 209 -8.43 2.11 -12.03
CA THR A 209 -7.26 2.87 -11.51
C THR A 209 -6.00 2.67 -12.35
N TRP A 210 -5.85 1.52 -13.01
CA TRP A 210 -4.73 1.26 -13.93
C TRP A 210 -4.67 2.20 -15.14
N PHE A 211 -5.72 2.98 -15.43
CA PHE A 211 -5.67 4.08 -16.41
C PHE A 211 -4.91 5.31 -15.92
N PHE A 212 -4.69 5.46 -14.61
CA PHE A 212 -4.05 6.64 -14.02
C PHE A 212 -2.68 6.32 -13.42
N PRO A 213 -1.76 5.63 -14.12
CA PRO A 213 -0.54 5.19 -13.47
C PRO A 213 0.37 6.39 -13.15
N GLY A 214 0.94 6.39 -11.95
CA GLY A 214 1.93 7.36 -11.47
C GLY A 214 3.29 7.33 -12.18
N GLY A 215 3.46 6.41 -13.12
CA GLY A 215 4.64 6.08 -13.90
C GLY A 215 4.23 5.08 -14.99
N ALA A 216 5.16 4.57 -15.81
CA ALA A 216 4.85 3.70 -16.94
C ALA A 216 4.34 2.30 -16.52
N GLY A 217 3.06 2.19 -16.11
CA GLY A 217 2.30 0.94 -15.94
C GLY A 217 2.81 -0.03 -14.85
N PRO A 218 1.94 -0.86 -14.24
CA PRO A 218 2.36 -1.98 -13.43
C PRO A 218 2.81 -3.15 -14.33
N TYR A 219 4.03 -3.68 -14.13
CA TYR A 219 4.53 -4.87 -14.83
C TYR A 219 5.30 -5.81 -13.90
N SER A 220 5.28 -7.10 -14.25
CA SER A 220 5.68 -8.28 -13.48
C SER A 220 7.19 -8.53 -13.39
N GLU A 221 7.59 -9.16 -12.28
CA GLU A 221 8.94 -9.39 -11.72
C GLU A 221 9.88 -10.34 -12.47
N THR A 222 9.52 -10.84 -13.65
CA THR A 222 10.41 -11.79 -14.39
C THR A 222 11.56 -11.12 -15.17
N GLY A 223 11.98 -9.92 -14.73
CA GLY A 223 13.35 -9.43 -14.94
C GLY A 223 13.63 -8.79 -16.30
N LYS A 224 13.42 -7.46 -16.38
CA LYS A 224 14.43 -6.44 -16.78
C LYS A 224 13.81 -5.04 -16.84
N PHE A 225 14.44 -4.12 -16.10
CA PHE A 225 14.10 -2.71 -15.86
C PHE A 225 12.88 -2.44 -14.96
N THR A 226 13.11 -2.44 -13.65
CA THR A 226 12.35 -1.64 -12.68
C THR A 226 12.77 -0.17 -12.79
N THR A 227 12.25 0.50 -13.80
CA THR A 227 12.07 1.95 -13.72
C THR A 227 10.63 2.20 -14.02
N HIS A 228 9.89 2.87 -13.14
CA HIS A 228 8.55 3.40 -13.37
C HIS A 228 8.48 4.44 -14.52
N GLY A 229 9.44 4.41 -15.46
CA GLY A 229 9.98 5.62 -16.09
C GLY A 229 10.47 6.61 -15.03
N GLU A 230 11.02 7.74 -15.45
CA GLU A 230 10.84 8.93 -14.61
C GLU A 230 9.33 9.24 -14.64
N PRO A 231 8.66 9.46 -13.49
CA PRO A 231 7.27 9.91 -13.45
C PRO A 231 7.18 11.26 -14.15
N SER A 232 7.02 11.21 -15.47
CA SER A 232 7.03 12.39 -16.31
C SER A 232 5.59 12.80 -16.55
N PRO A 233 5.24 14.08 -16.38
CA PRO A 233 3.91 14.58 -16.73
C PRO A 233 3.48 14.26 -18.18
N ILE A 234 4.41 13.87 -19.06
CA ILE A 234 4.11 13.44 -20.42
C ILE A 234 3.57 12.00 -20.54
N SER A 235 3.86 11.12 -19.57
CA SER A 235 3.45 9.71 -19.57
C SER A 235 2.19 9.43 -18.74
N THR A 236 1.59 10.47 -18.15
CA THR A 236 0.33 10.39 -17.41
C THR A 236 -0.87 10.44 -18.35
N PHE A 237 -1.98 9.80 -17.96
CA PHE A 237 -3.26 9.96 -18.63
C PHE A 237 -3.70 11.43 -18.64
N LYS A 238 -3.81 11.99 -19.85
CA LYS A 238 -4.25 13.37 -20.08
C LYS A 238 -5.71 13.37 -20.50
N PHE A 239 -6.47 14.28 -19.91
CA PHE A 239 -7.85 14.49 -20.31
C PHE A 239 -7.87 15.11 -21.70
N ALA A 240 -8.78 14.62 -22.55
CA ALA A 240 -8.97 15.18 -23.89
C ALA A 240 -9.39 16.65 -23.80
N GLU A 241 -10.21 16.99 -22.81
CA GLU A 241 -10.62 18.34 -22.48
C GLU A 241 -10.30 18.64 -21.01
N PRO A 242 -9.81 19.85 -20.69
CA PRO A 242 -9.57 20.22 -19.30
C PRO A 242 -10.87 20.26 -18.48
N ILE A 243 -10.78 19.80 -17.24
CA ILE A 243 -11.85 19.91 -16.26
C ILE A 243 -11.64 21.19 -15.47
N TYR A 244 -12.60 22.11 -15.59
CA TYR A 244 -12.57 23.38 -14.87
C TYR A 244 -13.27 23.24 -13.52
N ILE A 245 -12.56 23.61 -12.47
CA ILE A 245 -13.03 23.62 -11.09
C ILE A 245 -12.98 25.06 -10.59
N ASP A 246 -14.15 25.66 -10.41
CA ASP A 246 -14.27 27.02 -9.88
C ASP A 246 -13.90 27.03 -8.38
N LYS A 247 -13.36 28.14 -7.88
CA LYS A 247 -12.99 28.31 -6.46
C LYS A 247 -14.13 28.04 -5.47
N ASN A 248 -15.39 28.11 -5.91
CA ASN A 248 -16.57 27.86 -5.08
C ASN A 248 -17.12 26.43 -5.23
N GLN A 249 -16.57 25.63 -6.13
CA GLN A 249 -16.99 24.24 -6.33
C GLN A 249 -16.14 23.31 -5.46
N ASN A 250 -16.82 22.44 -4.74
CA ASN A 250 -16.15 21.29 -4.13
C ASN A 250 -15.74 20.31 -5.23
N PHE A 251 -14.65 19.60 -5.04
CA PHE A 251 -14.29 18.46 -5.85
C PHE A 251 -13.70 17.41 -4.93
N ARG A 252 -13.70 16.16 -5.38
CA ARG A 252 -13.07 15.05 -4.67
C ARG A 252 -12.65 13.99 -5.66
N VAL A 253 -11.64 13.22 -5.30
CA VAL A 253 -11.34 11.97 -5.99
C VAL A 253 -11.73 10.84 -5.06
N GLU A 254 -12.41 9.83 -5.60
CA GLU A 254 -12.75 8.63 -4.88
C GLU A 254 -12.07 7.45 -5.57
N MET A 255 -11.46 6.57 -4.77
CA MET A 255 -10.95 5.29 -5.22
C MET A 255 -11.78 4.20 -4.54
N GLU A 256 -12.56 3.48 -5.34
CA GLU A 256 -13.48 2.45 -4.86
C GLU A 256 -12.91 1.07 -5.11
N ILE A 257 -13.05 0.19 -4.14
CA ILE A 257 -12.83 -1.26 -4.25
C ILE A 257 -14.21 -1.90 -4.36
N PRO A 258 -14.63 -2.35 -5.56
CA PRO A 258 -15.99 -2.87 -5.75
C PRO A 258 -16.23 -4.23 -5.11
N ASP A 259 -15.19 -5.07 -5.03
CA ASP A 259 -15.27 -6.43 -4.52
C ASP A 259 -14.96 -6.48 -3.02
N SER A 260 -15.91 -7.00 -2.23
CA SER A 260 -15.77 -7.06 -0.77
C SER A 260 -14.72 -8.06 -0.28
N ASP A 261 -14.46 -9.12 -1.03
CA ASP A 261 -13.46 -10.11 -0.65
C ASP A 261 -12.06 -9.57 -0.93
N VAL A 262 -11.89 -8.90 -2.09
CA VAL A 262 -10.65 -8.17 -2.38
C VAL A 262 -10.42 -7.02 -1.40
N LEU A 263 -11.47 -6.34 -0.95
CA LEU A 263 -11.36 -5.31 0.09
C LEU A 263 -10.76 -5.87 1.38
N LYS A 264 -11.20 -7.05 1.84
CA LYS A 264 -10.65 -7.67 3.05
C LYS A 264 -9.17 -7.98 2.90
N GLU A 265 -8.76 -8.47 1.74
CA GLU A 265 -7.35 -8.74 1.44
C GLU A 265 -6.52 -7.44 1.40
N ILE A 266 -7.01 -6.42 0.71
CA ILE A 266 -6.36 -5.10 0.65
C ILE A 266 -6.28 -4.46 2.06
N GLN A 267 -7.28 -4.68 2.91
CA GLN A 267 -7.28 -4.18 4.28
C GLN A 267 -6.21 -4.84 5.18
N ARG A 268 -5.71 -6.04 4.83
CA ARG A 268 -4.61 -6.72 5.54
C ARG A 268 -3.22 -6.13 5.22
N ILE A 269 -3.12 -5.25 4.22
CA ILE A 269 -1.84 -4.67 3.80
C ILE A 269 -1.19 -3.90 4.95
N TYR A 270 0.03 -4.28 5.32
CA TYR A 270 0.85 -3.55 6.29
C TYR A 270 1.59 -2.38 5.66
N GLY A 271 1.67 -1.27 6.40
CA GLY A 271 2.51 -0.13 6.04
C GLY A 271 3.99 -0.32 6.38
N PRO A 272 4.86 0.65 6.04
CA PRO A 272 4.53 1.96 5.49
C PRO A 272 4.02 1.89 4.04
N LEU A 273 2.82 2.45 3.80
CA LEU A 273 2.23 2.56 2.46
C LEU A 273 1.70 3.98 2.25
N PHE A 274 1.95 4.52 1.07
CA PHE A 274 1.42 5.80 0.63
C PHE A 274 0.72 5.63 -0.72
N ILE A 275 -0.51 6.14 -0.79
CA ILE A 275 -1.29 6.21 -2.03
C ILE A 275 -1.59 7.67 -2.28
N TRP A 276 -0.91 8.26 -3.26
CA TRP A 276 -1.13 9.64 -3.67
C TRP A 276 -2.04 9.72 -4.87
N VAL A 277 -3.03 10.60 -4.81
CA VAL A 277 -3.73 11.08 -5.99
C VAL A 277 -3.17 12.46 -6.32
N VAL A 278 -2.73 12.64 -7.56
CA VAL A 278 -2.21 13.91 -8.06
C VAL A 278 -3.07 14.38 -9.23
N LEU A 279 -3.60 15.59 -9.13
CA LEU A 279 -4.24 16.31 -10.23
C LEU A 279 -3.26 17.34 -10.78
N ASP A 280 -2.86 17.15 -12.02
CA ASP A 280 -1.97 18.06 -12.73
C ASP A 280 -2.78 19.05 -13.57
N GLY A 281 -2.42 20.33 -13.52
CA GLY A 281 -3.24 21.39 -14.07
C GLY A 281 -2.67 22.78 -13.95
N PHE A 282 -3.50 23.77 -14.30
CA PHE A 282 -3.16 25.18 -14.22
C PHE A 282 -4.12 25.92 -13.30
N MET A 283 -3.59 26.74 -12.40
CA MET A 283 -4.38 27.79 -11.77
C MET A 283 -4.44 28.99 -12.70
N THR A 284 -5.65 29.53 -12.90
CA THR A 284 -5.87 30.68 -13.77
C THR A 284 -6.37 31.90 -13.00
N ARG A 285 -5.85 33.07 -13.37
CA ARG A 285 -6.22 34.37 -12.82
C ARG A 285 -6.45 35.36 -13.96
N ASP A 286 -7.50 36.17 -13.83
CA ASP A 286 -7.67 37.35 -14.67
C ASP A 286 -6.77 38.48 -14.14
N VAL A 287 -5.90 39.01 -15.00
CA VAL A 287 -5.08 40.18 -14.67
C VAL A 287 -5.97 41.41 -14.78
N GLN A 288 -6.17 42.08 -13.64
CA GLN A 288 -6.92 43.34 -13.57
C GLN A 288 -6.10 44.52 -14.04
#